data_AF-A0A836UFA1-F1
#
_entry.id   AF-A0A836UFA1-F1
#
_cell.length_a   1.000
_cell.length_b   1.000
_cell.length_c   1.000
_cell.angle_alpha   90.00
_cell.angle_beta   90.00
_cell.angle_gamma   90.00
#
_symmetry.space_group_name_H-M   'P 1'
#
loop_
_entity.id
_entity.type
_entity.pdbx_description
1 polymer ?
#
loop_
_entity_poly.entity_id
_entity_poly.type
_entity_poly.pdbx_seq_one_letter_code
_entity_poly.pdbx_strand_id
1 'polypeptide(L)'
;IRVNARKYVGHHDVVSGLIRGQDDSQDEVWAIAHSAEPGAIDNASGCAVTVEVAHTLEQLISTGQIPRPKRTIRLLNAYECYGFFAYLENERRLQPPLAGLCVDTVGAKPAICDGRLEWRATVAGFVDWLGEKILRATLRDYPAAGYSLHHEAFMSTSDTLIGDPQYGYPCPWITTHHKKDYSSWDAYHSSADQMALLSGAGLKACAASTAAYLYYLADAGTTDVVQMARAETMRLTGEAKARGRRLDRAGAEYLRDAHEESLRRLQRFLWGGDRRQIMAELQSLRGDMKGATAGIRRSPAGRRPTASTRRIPRRTALLAPTSENVEPSLARRLGASGMSQWALYWADGRRTVAEIADALSWEKGGLLRPGATPTRKPVEAAAVAGYFEALAELGYVELPEREQMVTRPQLVADLRRLGVTPGMDLMVHSSLSRIGDVEGGAETVVDALLEAIGRKGTLLMPSFNHRAAQVYNRLATPTTNGAIPDAFWRRPQAVRSEHATHAVAAMGPRAERMCTNHLEAGCWEPESPIGQLVHEGGWVLALGATHWTTTAYHVAEMSVPCRCIDPFGDIHRVVREAG
;
A
#
# COMPACT_ATOMS: atom_id res chain seq x y z
N ILE A 1 2.79 -11.31 -43.59
CA ILE A 1 2.97 -12.53 -42.77
C ILE A 1 1.59 -13.13 -42.52
N ARG A 2 1.41 -14.44 -42.73
CA ARG A 2 0.14 -15.15 -42.43
C ARG A 2 0.39 -15.97 -41.16
N VAL A 3 -0.19 -15.55 -40.04
CA VAL A 3 0.00 -16.22 -38.74
C VAL A 3 -1.08 -17.30 -38.59
N ASN A 4 -0.67 -18.54 -38.38
CA ASN A 4 -1.58 -19.65 -38.06
C ASN A 4 -1.60 -19.86 -36.54
N ALA A 5 -2.52 -19.18 -35.86
CA ALA A 5 -2.69 -19.25 -34.42
C ALA A 5 -4.02 -19.91 -34.05
N ARG A 6 -4.05 -20.62 -32.91
CA ARG A 6 -5.27 -21.17 -32.29
C ARG A 6 -5.23 -20.86 -30.80
N LYS A 7 -6.40 -20.62 -30.19
CA LYS A 7 -6.54 -20.50 -28.74
C LYS A 7 -6.70 -21.90 -28.14
N TYR A 8 -6.09 -22.13 -26.99
CA TYR A 8 -6.24 -23.35 -26.22
C TYR A 8 -6.54 -22.99 -24.78
N VAL A 9 -7.33 -23.82 -24.10
CA VAL A 9 -7.44 -23.76 -22.63
C VAL A 9 -6.25 -24.52 -22.06
N GLY A 10 -5.51 -23.88 -21.16
CA GLY A 10 -4.33 -24.45 -20.52
C GLY A 10 -4.20 -23.97 -19.09
N HIS A 11 -3.19 -24.50 -18.40
CA HIS A 11 -2.73 -24.01 -17.10
C HIS A 11 -1.33 -23.46 -17.27
N HIS A 12 -0.96 -22.52 -16.40
CA HIS A 12 0.40 -22.02 -16.27
C HIS A 12 0.82 -22.16 -14.82
N ASP A 13 2.02 -22.67 -14.59
CA ASP A 13 2.53 -22.84 -13.24
C ASP A 13 2.89 -21.49 -12.63
N VAL A 14 2.63 -21.36 -11.33
CA VAL A 14 3.14 -20.28 -10.50
C VAL A 14 4.19 -20.90 -9.59
N VAL A 15 5.47 -20.59 -9.83
CA VAL A 15 6.57 -21.11 -9.03
C VAL A 15 6.87 -20.14 -7.91
N SER A 16 6.75 -20.60 -6.66
CA SER A 16 7.05 -19.78 -5.49
C SER A 16 8.14 -20.39 -4.61
N GLY A 17 9.15 -19.60 -4.28
CA GLY A 17 10.20 -19.90 -3.32
C GLY A 17 10.17 -18.96 -2.13
N LEU A 18 10.68 -19.43 -0.98
CA LEU A 18 10.72 -18.65 0.26
C LEU A 18 12.10 -18.70 0.91
N ILE A 19 12.62 -17.52 1.25
CA ILE A 19 13.64 -17.35 2.28
C ILE A 19 12.87 -16.94 3.54
N ARG A 20 12.66 -17.89 4.46
CA ARG A 20 11.80 -17.66 5.64
C ARG A 20 12.45 -16.64 6.57
N GLY A 21 11.66 -15.68 7.03
CA GLY A 21 12.05 -14.74 8.08
C GLY A 21 12.11 -15.41 9.46
N GLN A 22 12.87 -14.82 10.39
CA GLN A 22 13.01 -15.34 11.76
C GLN A 22 11.95 -14.81 12.74
N ASP A 23 11.50 -13.56 12.55
CA ASP A 23 10.68 -12.85 13.54
C ASP A 23 9.21 -12.90 13.15
N ASP A 24 8.86 -12.32 12.00
CA ASP A 24 7.52 -12.31 11.44
C ASP A 24 7.46 -12.97 10.07
N SER A 25 7.27 -14.27 10.05
CA SER A 25 7.17 -15.02 8.80
C SER A 25 5.90 -14.72 8.00
N GLN A 26 4.90 -14.05 8.60
CA GLN A 26 3.64 -13.69 7.94
C GLN A 26 3.77 -12.46 7.04
N ASP A 27 4.70 -11.57 7.36
CA ASP A 27 5.00 -10.38 6.59
C ASP A 27 6.02 -10.73 5.52
N GLU A 28 5.76 -10.24 4.30
CA GLU A 28 6.55 -10.62 3.14
C GLU A 28 7.00 -9.41 2.32
N VAL A 29 8.22 -9.52 1.79
CA VAL A 29 8.73 -8.69 0.68
C VAL A 29 8.87 -9.59 -0.54
N TRP A 30 8.44 -9.13 -1.70
CA TRP A 30 8.38 -9.97 -2.90
C TRP A 30 9.42 -9.60 -3.96
N ALA A 31 9.99 -10.60 -4.61
CA ALA A 31 10.57 -10.47 -5.94
C ALA A 31 9.66 -11.20 -6.93
N ILE A 32 9.26 -10.52 -7.99
CA ILE A 32 8.41 -11.10 -9.02
C ILE A 32 9.15 -11.12 -10.36
N ALA A 33 9.01 -12.20 -11.13
CA ALA A 33 9.57 -12.32 -12.46
C ALA A 33 8.64 -13.11 -13.40
N HIS A 34 8.61 -12.73 -14.68
CA HIS A 34 7.76 -13.39 -15.67
C HIS A 34 8.41 -14.69 -16.17
N SER A 35 7.60 -15.72 -16.40
CA SER A 35 8.09 -17.07 -16.76
C SER A 35 7.53 -17.62 -18.08
N ALA A 36 6.79 -16.78 -18.82
CA ALA A 36 5.87 -17.26 -19.85
C ALA A 36 6.32 -16.99 -21.28
N GLU A 37 7.20 -16.03 -21.50
CA GLU A 37 7.57 -15.60 -22.85
C GLU A 37 8.88 -16.28 -23.28
N PRO A 38 8.95 -16.77 -24.53
CA PRO A 38 10.11 -17.50 -25.01
C PRO A 38 11.25 -16.52 -25.35
N GLY A 39 12.14 -16.29 -24.40
CA GLY A 39 13.35 -15.48 -24.61
C GLY A 39 14.35 -15.56 -23.46
N ALA A 40 15.61 -15.30 -23.77
CA ALA A 40 16.69 -15.35 -22.79
C ALA A 40 16.71 -14.12 -21.88
N ILE A 41 16.61 -12.91 -22.43
CA ILE A 41 16.47 -11.67 -21.65
C ILE A 41 15.02 -11.58 -21.16
N ASP A 42 14.07 -11.75 -22.07
CA ASP A 42 12.64 -11.61 -21.85
C ASP A 42 11.94 -12.97 -22.07
N ASN A 43 11.76 -13.78 -21.02
CA ASN A 43 11.93 -13.39 -19.61
C ASN A 43 12.61 -14.43 -18.71
N ALA A 44 13.38 -15.37 -19.28
CA ALA A 44 14.17 -16.33 -18.50
C ALA A 44 15.19 -15.66 -17.55
N SER A 45 15.73 -14.49 -17.90
CA SER A 45 16.73 -13.79 -17.08
C SER A 45 16.22 -13.39 -15.70
N GLY A 46 14.98 -12.90 -15.60
CA GLY A 46 14.35 -12.50 -14.35
C GLY A 46 14.18 -13.70 -13.41
N CYS A 47 13.64 -14.80 -13.95
CA CYS A 47 13.52 -16.07 -13.24
C CYS A 47 14.87 -16.62 -12.76
N ALA A 48 15.92 -16.51 -13.58
CA ALA A 48 17.26 -16.94 -13.19
C ALA A 48 17.83 -16.07 -12.06
N VAL A 49 17.62 -14.75 -12.11
CA VAL A 49 18.02 -13.83 -11.05
C VAL A 49 17.28 -14.12 -9.74
N THR A 50 15.98 -14.43 -9.76
CA THR A 50 15.26 -14.78 -8.52
C THR A 50 15.83 -16.05 -7.88
N VAL A 51 16.21 -17.06 -8.66
CA VAL A 51 16.89 -18.27 -8.13
C VAL A 51 18.28 -17.94 -7.57
N GLU A 52 19.07 -17.11 -8.26
CA GLU A 52 20.40 -16.70 -7.79
C GLU A 52 20.33 -15.90 -6.47
N VAL A 53 19.31 -15.06 -6.33
CA VAL A 53 19.03 -14.34 -5.07
C VAL A 53 18.73 -15.32 -3.94
N ALA A 54 17.92 -16.36 -4.20
CA ALA A 54 17.64 -17.42 -3.23
C ALA A 54 18.93 -18.09 -2.76
N HIS A 55 19.76 -18.51 -3.72
CA HIS A 55 21.02 -19.19 -3.48
C HIS A 55 21.98 -18.31 -2.67
N THR A 56 22.19 -17.08 -3.11
CA THR A 56 23.10 -16.12 -2.47
C THR A 56 22.69 -15.84 -1.03
N LEU A 57 21.43 -15.49 -0.79
CA LEU A 57 20.97 -15.10 0.54
C LEU A 57 20.96 -16.31 1.51
N GLU A 58 20.46 -17.48 1.12
CA GLU A 58 20.50 -18.65 1.99
C GLU A 58 21.93 -19.15 2.25
N GLN A 59 22.85 -19.00 1.29
CA GLN A 59 24.26 -19.29 1.53
C GLN A 59 24.88 -18.32 2.55
N LEU A 60 24.65 -17.01 2.41
CA LEU A 60 25.15 -16.01 3.36
C LEU A 60 24.55 -16.21 4.76
N ILE A 61 23.27 -16.55 4.86
CA ILE A 61 22.58 -16.84 6.13
C ILE A 61 23.12 -18.12 6.76
N SER A 62 23.17 -19.23 6.02
CA SER A 62 23.60 -20.54 6.55
C SER A 62 25.08 -20.56 6.96
N THR A 63 25.92 -19.73 6.32
CA THR A 63 27.33 -19.55 6.71
C THR A 63 27.54 -18.50 7.80
N GLY A 64 26.47 -17.84 8.27
CA GLY A 64 26.53 -16.85 9.36
C GLY A 64 27.15 -15.51 8.97
N GLN A 65 27.28 -15.20 7.67
CA GLN A 65 27.80 -13.91 7.20
C GLN A 65 26.80 -12.77 7.38
N ILE A 66 25.50 -13.09 7.28
CA ILE A 66 24.40 -12.18 7.60
C ILE A 66 23.37 -12.91 8.46
N PRO A 67 22.63 -12.22 9.35
CA PRO A 67 21.54 -12.84 10.09
C PRO A 67 20.37 -13.21 9.17
N ARG A 68 19.47 -14.05 9.65
CA ARG A 68 18.19 -14.30 8.95
C ARG A 68 17.32 -13.04 9.09
N PRO A 69 16.70 -12.53 8.02
CA PRO A 69 15.93 -11.30 8.09
C PRO A 69 14.68 -11.46 8.96
N LYS A 70 14.18 -10.35 9.50
CA LYS A 70 12.95 -10.34 10.32
C LYS A 70 11.75 -10.94 9.60
N ARG A 71 11.59 -10.60 8.32
CA ARG A 71 10.44 -10.96 7.47
C ARG A 71 10.83 -11.93 6.37
N THR A 72 9.83 -12.60 5.82
CA THR A 72 10.03 -13.56 4.73
C THR A 72 10.28 -12.82 3.40
N ILE A 73 11.25 -13.28 2.62
CA ILE A 73 11.40 -12.88 1.22
C ILE A 73 10.75 -13.96 0.35
N ARG A 74 9.78 -13.56 -0.46
CA ARG A 74 9.12 -14.45 -1.43
C ARG A 74 9.65 -14.17 -2.82
N LEU A 75 9.98 -15.24 -3.52
CA LEU A 75 10.35 -15.22 -4.93
C LEU A 75 9.19 -15.86 -5.69
N LEU A 76 8.63 -15.15 -6.66
CA LEU A 76 7.43 -15.57 -7.39
C LEU A 76 7.64 -15.44 -8.89
N ASN A 77 7.66 -16.57 -9.58
CA ASN A 77 7.78 -16.62 -11.04
C ASN A 77 6.44 -17.09 -11.61
N ALA A 78 5.80 -16.28 -12.49
CA ALA A 78 4.43 -16.56 -12.94
C ALA A 78 4.15 -16.05 -14.37
N TYR A 79 2.93 -16.28 -14.86
CA TYR A 79 2.42 -15.73 -16.13
C TYR A 79 2.08 -14.25 -15.98
N GLU A 80 3.09 -13.38 -16.13
CA GLU A 80 2.98 -11.93 -15.97
C GLU A 80 2.19 -11.50 -14.70
N CYS A 81 1.54 -10.34 -14.75
CA CYS A 81 0.66 -9.84 -13.72
C CYS A 81 -0.51 -10.78 -13.40
N TYR A 82 -1.02 -11.52 -14.38
CA TYR A 82 -2.15 -12.42 -14.19
C TYR A 82 -1.84 -13.51 -13.17
N GLY A 83 -0.66 -14.11 -13.26
CA GLY A 83 -0.20 -15.11 -12.31
C GLY A 83 0.02 -14.51 -10.91
N PHE A 84 0.58 -13.31 -10.82
CA PHE A 84 0.81 -12.64 -9.54
C PHE A 84 -0.49 -12.21 -8.86
N PHE A 85 -1.45 -11.69 -9.62
CA PHE A 85 -2.77 -11.31 -9.11
C PHE A 85 -3.58 -12.51 -8.70
N ALA A 86 -3.59 -13.56 -9.51
CA ALA A 86 -4.22 -14.83 -9.14
C ALA A 86 -3.60 -15.37 -7.83
N TYR A 87 -2.28 -15.32 -7.69
CA TYR A 87 -1.61 -15.73 -6.47
C TYR A 87 -1.97 -14.84 -5.28
N LEU A 88 -1.97 -13.51 -5.45
CA LEU A 88 -2.30 -12.55 -4.40
C LEU A 88 -3.75 -12.69 -3.90
N GLU A 89 -4.71 -13.01 -4.78
CA GLU A 89 -6.13 -13.15 -4.44
C GLU A 89 -6.49 -14.50 -3.84
N ASN A 90 -5.85 -15.58 -4.31
CA ASN A 90 -6.22 -16.93 -3.89
C ASN A 90 -5.43 -17.40 -2.67
N GLU A 91 -4.22 -16.87 -2.45
CA GLU A 91 -3.43 -17.23 -1.28
C GLU A 91 -3.88 -16.45 -0.05
N ARG A 92 -4.37 -17.18 0.94
CA ARG A 92 -4.87 -16.59 2.19
C ARG A 92 -3.72 -15.91 2.94
N ARG A 93 -3.83 -14.59 3.10
CA ARG A 93 -2.86 -13.73 3.79
C ARG A 93 -3.58 -12.75 4.71
N LEU A 94 -2.92 -12.33 5.78
CA LEU A 94 -3.44 -11.30 6.67
C LEU A 94 -3.41 -9.91 6.01
N GLN A 95 -2.39 -9.65 5.21
CA GLN A 95 -2.23 -8.42 4.45
C GLN A 95 -1.47 -8.67 3.14
N PRO A 96 -1.57 -7.75 2.16
CA PRO A 96 -0.70 -7.76 0.99
C PRO A 96 0.77 -7.67 1.40
N PRO A 97 1.72 -8.00 0.51
CA PRO A 97 3.14 -7.78 0.75
C PRO A 97 3.45 -6.34 1.19
N LEU A 98 4.54 -6.17 1.92
CA LEU A 98 4.92 -4.86 2.44
C LEU A 98 5.51 -3.97 1.33
N ALA A 99 6.32 -4.58 0.48
CA ALA A 99 6.94 -4.01 -0.72
C ALA A 99 7.41 -5.16 -1.63
N GLY A 100 7.92 -4.84 -2.81
CA GLY A 100 8.62 -5.80 -3.64
C GLY A 100 9.52 -5.18 -4.69
N LEU A 101 9.90 -5.99 -5.67
CA LEU A 101 10.65 -5.62 -6.86
C LEU A 101 10.23 -6.51 -8.03
N CYS A 102 9.83 -5.90 -9.15
CA CYS A 102 9.70 -6.60 -10.41
C CYS A 102 11.09 -6.72 -11.05
N VAL A 103 11.52 -7.96 -11.26
CA VAL A 103 12.82 -8.33 -11.82
C VAL A 103 12.56 -8.91 -13.20
N ASP A 104 12.43 -8.03 -14.18
CA ASP A 104 12.04 -8.44 -15.53
C ASP A 104 12.91 -7.78 -16.60
N THR A 105 13.22 -8.55 -17.64
CA THR A 105 14.09 -8.12 -18.74
C THR A 105 15.45 -7.60 -18.24
N VAL A 106 16.21 -8.42 -17.51
CA VAL A 106 17.46 -8.01 -16.84
C VAL A 106 18.71 -8.65 -17.45
N GLY A 107 19.85 -7.99 -17.30
CA GLY A 107 21.14 -8.55 -17.68
C GLY A 107 21.46 -8.52 -19.18
N ALA A 108 20.78 -7.70 -19.99
CA ALA A 108 21.14 -7.50 -21.39
C ALA A 108 22.57 -6.97 -21.54
N LYS A 109 23.31 -7.37 -22.58
CA LYS A 109 24.64 -6.79 -22.86
C LYS A 109 24.54 -5.27 -23.00
N PRO A 110 25.53 -4.49 -22.51
CA PRO A 110 25.53 -3.03 -22.68
C PRO A 110 25.36 -2.57 -24.13
N ALA A 111 25.87 -3.32 -25.11
CA ALA A 111 25.68 -3.01 -26.53
C ALA A 111 24.22 -3.17 -27.03
N ILE A 112 23.36 -3.86 -26.27
CA ILE A 112 21.95 -4.10 -26.59
C ILE A 112 21.04 -3.02 -25.99
N CYS A 113 21.37 -2.57 -24.77
CA CYS A 113 20.59 -1.58 -24.01
C CYS A 113 21.27 -0.20 -23.89
N ASP A 114 22.29 0.08 -24.72
CA ASP A 114 23.14 1.28 -24.60
C ASP A 114 23.76 1.50 -23.21
N GLY A 115 24.02 0.42 -22.48
CA GLY A 115 24.54 0.44 -21.12
C GLY A 115 23.52 0.98 -20.10
N ARG A 116 22.21 0.93 -20.38
CA ARG A 116 21.18 1.40 -19.46
C ARG A 116 20.78 0.28 -18.49
N LEU A 117 20.78 0.60 -17.19
CA LEU A 117 20.05 -0.13 -16.16
C LEU A 117 19.00 0.80 -15.59
N GLU A 118 17.74 0.47 -15.80
CA GLU A 118 16.61 1.33 -15.46
C GLU A 118 16.01 0.90 -14.13
N TRP A 119 15.67 1.91 -13.32
CA TRP A 119 14.79 1.78 -12.17
C TRP A 119 13.51 2.56 -12.46
N ARG A 120 12.41 1.83 -12.66
CA ARG A 120 11.09 2.40 -12.93
C ARG A 120 10.36 2.57 -11.61
N ALA A 121 10.04 3.82 -11.31
CA ALA A 121 9.42 4.18 -10.05
C ALA A 121 8.06 3.51 -9.84
N THR A 122 7.65 3.38 -8.58
CA THR A 122 6.32 2.94 -8.18
C THR A 122 5.63 4.01 -7.33
N VAL A 123 4.50 3.70 -6.69
CA VAL A 123 3.91 4.58 -5.68
C VAL A 123 4.43 4.23 -4.29
N ALA A 124 4.58 5.27 -3.46
CA ALA A 124 5.38 5.34 -2.24
C ALA A 124 6.89 5.43 -2.54
N GLY A 125 7.43 6.65 -2.57
CA GLY A 125 8.79 6.91 -3.10
C GLY A 125 9.94 6.35 -2.27
N PHE A 126 9.69 5.85 -1.06
CA PHE A 126 10.74 5.30 -0.20
C PHE A 126 11.44 4.10 -0.83
N VAL A 127 10.70 3.24 -1.56
CA VAL A 127 11.29 2.09 -2.27
C VAL A 127 12.17 2.53 -3.43
N ASP A 128 11.82 3.63 -4.09
CA ASP A 128 12.55 4.12 -5.26
C ASP A 128 13.92 4.68 -4.90
N TRP A 129 13.97 5.47 -3.83
CA TRP A 129 15.22 6.03 -3.33
C TRP A 129 16.12 4.96 -2.70
N LEU A 130 15.54 4.00 -1.98
CA LEU A 130 16.29 2.88 -1.45
C LEU A 130 16.95 2.08 -2.60
N GLY A 131 16.15 1.75 -3.62
CA GLY A 131 16.63 1.10 -4.84
C GLY A 131 17.73 1.89 -5.54
N GLU A 132 17.55 3.21 -5.69
CA GLU A 132 18.59 4.10 -6.22
C GLU A 132 19.92 3.94 -5.48
N LYS A 133 19.90 3.98 -4.14
CA LYS A 133 21.12 3.92 -3.34
C LYS A 133 21.82 2.58 -3.47
N ILE A 134 21.06 1.50 -3.43
CA ILE A 134 21.58 0.14 -3.58
C ILE A 134 22.17 -0.06 -4.97
N LEU A 135 21.48 0.40 -6.02
CA LEU A 135 21.97 0.29 -7.39
C LEU A 135 23.22 1.13 -7.62
N ARG A 136 23.27 2.37 -7.13
CA ARG A 136 24.49 3.19 -7.23
C ARG A 136 25.67 2.56 -6.51
N ALA A 137 25.45 1.92 -5.35
CA ALA A 137 26.50 1.18 -4.66
C ALA A 137 26.96 -0.03 -5.47
N THR A 138 26.00 -0.86 -5.90
CA THR A 138 26.25 -2.06 -6.69
C THR A 138 27.01 -1.74 -7.99
N LEU A 139 26.61 -0.73 -8.75
CA LEU A 139 27.29 -0.37 -10.01
C LEU A 139 28.72 0.14 -9.82
N ARG A 140 29.06 0.69 -8.63
CA ARG A 140 30.45 1.02 -8.30
C ARG A 140 31.28 -0.23 -8.02
N ASP A 141 30.69 -1.21 -7.36
CA ASP A 141 31.38 -2.45 -6.97
C ASP A 141 31.47 -3.47 -8.13
N TYR A 142 30.56 -3.37 -9.11
CA TYR A 142 30.51 -4.22 -10.30
C TYR A 142 30.67 -3.41 -11.61
N PRO A 143 31.80 -2.69 -11.81
CA PRO A 143 32.00 -1.85 -12.99
C PRO A 143 32.02 -2.65 -14.31
N ALA A 144 32.37 -3.94 -14.25
CA ALA A 144 32.36 -4.85 -15.39
C ALA A 144 30.96 -5.09 -15.97
N ALA A 145 29.89 -4.75 -15.24
CA ALA A 145 28.52 -4.79 -15.77
C ALA A 145 28.32 -3.80 -16.93
N GLY A 146 29.07 -2.70 -16.95
CA GLY A 146 29.01 -1.70 -18.02
C GLY A 146 27.70 -0.90 -18.06
N TYR A 147 26.99 -0.80 -16.93
CA TYR A 147 25.72 -0.07 -16.85
C TYR A 147 25.85 1.30 -16.19
N SER A 148 24.97 2.21 -16.61
CA SER A 148 24.65 3.47 -15.94
C SER A 148 23.20 3.41 -15.45
N LEU A 149 22.98 3.88 -14.21
CA LEU A 149 21.65 3.91 -13.61
C LEU A 149 20.78 5.01 -14.23
N HIS A 150 19.59 4.65 -14.69
CA HIS A 150 18.57 5.55 -15.19
C HIS A 150 17.30 5.47 -14.37
N HIS A 151 16.86 6.60 -13.83
CA HIS A 151 15.57 6.71 -13.13
C HIS A 151 14.46 7.08 -14.09
N GLU A 152 13.47 6.21 -14.16
CA GLU A 152 12.32 6.36 -15.02
C GLU A 152 11.05 6.55 -14.18
N ALA A 153 10.09 7.30 -14.72
CA ALA A 153 8.79 7.42 -14.09
C ALA A 153 8.08 6.05 -14.06
N PHE A 154 7.08 5.97 -13.20
CA PHE A 154 6.11 4.89 -13.26
C PHE A 154 5.57 4.74 -14.68
N MET A 155 5.53 3.50 -15.17
CA MET A 155 4.96 3.12 -16.46
C MET A 155 3.89 2.09 -16.17
N SER A 156 2.67 2.30 -16.64
CA SER A 156 1.55 1.37 -16.41
C SER A 156 1.62 0.20 -17.40
N THR A 157 2.24 -0.91 -17.00
CA THR A 157 2.31 -2.18 -17.78
C THR A 157 2.00 -3.38 -16.90
N SER A 158 1.86 -4.57 -17.49
CA SER A 158 1.75 -5.83 -16.75
C SER A 158 2.80 -5.92 -15.63
N ASP A 159 4.05 -5.53 -15.88
CA ASP A 159 5.15 -5.58 -14.90
C ASP A 159 4.92 -4.77 -13.62
N THR A 160 4.17 -3.68 -13.71
CA THR A 160 4.10 -2.66 -12.66
C THR A 160 2.69 -2.47 -12.10
N LEU A 161 1.66 -3.07 -12.70
CA LEU A 161 0.27 -2.95 -12.25
C LEU A 161 0.08 -3.46 -10.81
N ILE A 162 0.90 -4.41 -10.35
CA ILE A 162 0.90 -4.85 -8.94
C ILE A 162 1.35 -3.76 -7.96
N GLY A 163 1.94 -2.69 -8.47
CA GLY A 163 2.24 -1.46 -7.75
C GLY A 163 1.01 -0.67 -7.30
N ASP A 164 -0.19 -0.98 -7.81
CA ASP A 164 -1.43 -0.23 -7.55
C ASP A 164 -1.71 -0.09 -6.05
N PRO A 165 -1.67 1.12 -5.47
CA PRO A 165 -1.80 1.32 -4.03
C PRO A 165 -3.16 0.90 -3.47
N GLN A 166 -4.22 0.86 -4.28
CA GLN A 166 -5.51 0.41 -3.79
C GLN A 166 -5.62 -1.11 -3.67
N TYR A 167 -4.70 -1.86 -4.28
CA TYR A 167 -4.79 -3.30 -4.37
C TYR A 167 -3.51 -4.01 -3.94
N GLY A 168 -2.38 -3.69 -4.57
CA GLY A 168 -1.10 -4.33 -4.31
C GLY A 168 -0.23 -3.54 -3.33
N TYR A 169 1.04 -3.39 -3.71
CA TYR A 169 2.10 -2.90 -2.84
C TYR A 169 3.20 -2.22 -3.65
N PRO A 170 3.98 -1.30 -3.04
CA PRO A 170 5.08 -0.64 -3.73
C PRO A 170 6.04 -1.66 -4.36
N CYS A 171 6.04 -1.72 -5.68
CA CYS A 171 6.80 -2.69 -6.48
C CYS A 171 7.40 -1.95 -7.69
N PRO A 172 8.60 -1.37 -7.56
CA PRO A 172 9.33 -0.79 -8.67
C PRO A 172 9.82 -1.90 -9.62
N TRP A 173 10.25 -1.50 -10.82
CA TRP A 173 10.74 -2.44 -11.83
C TRP A 173 12.19 -2.13 -12.20
N ILE A 174 13.07 -3.13 -12.03
CA ILE A 174 14.45 -3.09 -12.49
C ILE A 174 14.55 -3.76 -13.86
N THR A 175 15.15 -3.07 -14.84
CA THR A 175 15.19 -3.59 -16.20
C THR A 175 16.36 -3.07 -17.03
N THR A 176 16.72 -3.84 -18.05
CA THR A 176 17.64 -3.47 -19.13
C THR A 176 16.93 -3.39 -20.49
N HIS A 177 15.60 -3.21 -20.48
CA HIS A 177 14.75 -3.30 -21.67
C HIS A 177 15.03 -2.23 -22.74
N HIS A 178 15.23 -0.97 -22.35
CA HIS A 178 15.21 0.13 -23.32
C HIS A 178 16.61 0.61 -23.72
N LYS A 179 16.74 1.02 -24.98
CA LYS A 179 17.86 1.80 -25.52
C LYS A 179 17.72 3.29 -25.16
N LYS A 180 18.71 4.11 -25.49
CA LYS A 180 18.72 5.57 -25.20
C LYS A 180 17.55 6.33 -25.81
N ASP A 181 17.05 5.88 -26.95
CA ASP A 181 15.90 6.45 -27.65
C ASP A 181 14.54 5.90 -27.16
N TYR A 182 14.55 5.12 -26.07
CA TYR A 182 13.39 4.39 -25.53
C TYR A 182 12.82 3.32 -26.46
N SER A 183 13.53 2.91 -27.51
CA SER A 183 13.17 1.72 -28.28
C SER A 183 13.56 0.43 -27.54
N SER A 184 12.81 -0.63 -27.77
CA SER A 184 13.18 -2.00 -27.38
C SER A 184 14.31 -2.52 -28.28
N TRP A 185 14.97 -3.61 -27.88
CA TRP A 185 15.96 -4.27 -28.73
C TRP A 185 15.29 -5.11 -29.81
N ASP A 186 16.00 -5.32 -30.91
CA ASP A 186 15.46 -5.90 -32.15
C ASP A 186 14.96 -7.35 -31.98
N ALA A 187 15.46 -8.06 -30.96
CA ALA A 187 15.09 -9.44 -30.68
C ALA A 187 13.93 -9.59 -29.69
N TYR A 188 13.41 -8.49 -29.13
CA TYR A 188 12.31 -8.50 -28.16
C TYR A 188 11.07 -9.23 -28.72
N HIS A 189 10.44 -10.07 -27.89
CA HIS A 189 9.31 -10.93 -28.26
C HIS A 189 9.54 -11.79 -29.52
N SER A 190 10.77 -12.27 -29.72
CA SER A 190 11.12 -13.09 -30.88
C SER A 190 12.06 -14.23 -30.51
N SER A 191 12.10 -15.27 -31.34
CA SER A 191 13.05 -16.38 -31.21
C SER A 191 14.53 -15.99 -31.29
N ALA A 192 14.84 -14.72 -31.66
CA ALA A 192 16.19 -14.19 -31.64
C ALA A 192 16.65 -13.77 -30.23
N ASP A 193 15.75 -13.73 -29.23
CA ASP A 193 16.12 -13.49 -27.84
C ASP A 193 16.81 -14.71 -27.24
N GLN A 194 18.13 -14.75 -27.43
CA GLN A 194 19.00 -15.89 -27.16
C GLN A 194 20.03 -15.54 -26.08
N MET A 195 20.58 -16.56 -25.41
CA MET A 195 21.56 -16.38 -24.33
C MET A 195 22.78 -15.54 -24.72
N ALA A 196 23.13 -15.50 -26.01
CA ALA A 196 24.22 -14.68 -26.53
C ALA A 196 24.00 -13.16 -26.33
N LEU A 197 22.77 -12.72 -26.04
CA LEU A 197 22.44 -11.31 -25.75
C LEU A 197 22.63 -10.96 -24.27
N LEU A 198 22.79 -11.95 -23.38
CA LEU A 198 22.99 -11.74 -21.95
C LEU A 198 24.44 -11.42 -21.60
N SER A 199 24.61 -10.62 -20.54
CA SER A 199 25.89 -10.29 -19.91
C SER A 199 25.98 -10.99 -18.56
N GLY A 200 26.94 -11.90 -18.39
CA GLY A 200 27.17 -12.54 -17.08
C GLY A 200 27.51 -11.53 -15.98
N ALA A 201 28.31 -10.51 -16.29
CA ALA A 201 28.60 -9.42 -15.36
C ALA A 201 27.35 -8.57 -15.05
N GLY A 202 26.49 -8.37 -16.04
CA GLY A 202 25.22 -7.65 -15.89
C GLY A 202 24.23 -8.40 -15.00
N LEU A 203 24.04 -9.71 -15.24
CA LEU A 203 23.23 -10.58 -14.41
C LEU A 203 23.74 -10.62 -12.96
N LYS A 204 25.06 -10.70 -12.76
CA LYS A 204 25.67 -10.64 -11.43
C LYS A 204 25.33 -9.34 -10.69
N ALA A 205 25.41 -8.19 -11.36
CA ALA A 205 25.04 -6.90 -10.77
C ALA A 205 23.54 -6.83 -10.46
N CYS A 206 22.67 -7.36 -11.32
CA CYS A 206 21.23 -7.41 -11.08
C CYS A 206 20.88 -8.32 -9.89
N ALA A 207 21.51 -9.50 -9.78
CA ALA A 207 21.33 -10.40 -8.65
C ALA A 207 21.82 -9.80 -7.33
N ALA A 208 23.01 -9.20 -7.32
CA ALA A 208 23.57 -8.56 -6.12
C ALA A 208 22.70 -7.39 -5.61
N SER A 209 22.28 -6.51 -6.52
CA SER A 209 21.40 -5.38 -6.16
C SER A 209 20.01 -5.84 -5.70
N THR A 210 19.42 -6.84 -6.38
CA THR A 210 18.13 -7.42 -6.00
C THR A 210 18.20 -8.07 -4.61
N ALA A 211 19.23 -8.89 -4.35
CA ALA A 211 19.42 -9.53 -3.05
C ALA A 211 19.59 -8.50 -1.93
N ALA A 212 20.42 -7.48 -2.13
CA ALA A 212 20.63 -6.42 -1.15
C ALA A 212 19.35 -5.61 -0.87
N TYR A 213 18.58 -5.27 -1.91
CA TYR A 213 17.33 -4.53 -1.79
C TYR A 213 16.25 -5.31 -1.02
N LEU A 214 16.03 -6.56 -1.38
CA LEU A 214 15.04 -7.41 -0.72
C LEU A 214 15.43 -7.71 0.73
N TYR A 215 16.71 -8.01 0.98
CA TYR A 215 17.21 -8.26 2.33
C TYR A 215 17.06 -7.03 3.23
N TYR A 216 17.45 -5.83 2.75
CA TYR A 216 17.32 -4.61 3.54
C TYR A 216 15.87 -4.35 3.96
N LEU A 217 14.91 -4.48 3.03
CA LEU A 217 13.50 -4.31 3.34
C LEU A 217 12.96 -5.40 4.28
N ALA A 218 13.37 -6.65 4.09
CA ALA A 218 12.93 -7.76 4.92
C ALA A 218 13.47 -7.67 6.35
N ASP A 219 14.67 -7.13 6.54
CA ASP A 219 15.33 -6.98 7.84
C ASP A 219 15.00 -5.66 8.57
N ALA A 220 14.45 -4.66 7.86
CA ALA A 220 14.18 -3.33 8.39
C ALA A 220 13.39 -3.37 9.71
N GLY A 221 13.95 -2.74 10.75
CA GLY A 221 13.29 -2.51 12.04
C GLY A 221 12.73 -1.10 12.16
N THR A 222 12.16 -0.77 13.33
CA THR A 222 11.61 0.57 13.60
C THR A 222 12.59 1.72 13.33
N THR A 223 13.87 1.54 13.66
CA THR A 223 14.91 2.56 13.41
C THR A 223 15.08 2.85 11.92
N ASP A 224 15.19 1.80 11.09
CA ASP A 224 15.33 1.93 9.64
C ASP A 224 14.09 2.57 9.02
N VAL A 225 12.91 2.18 9.50
CA VAL A 225 11.61 2.74 9.07
C VAL A 225 11.54 4.24 9.34
N VAL A 226 11.94 4.70 10.52
CA VAL A 226 11.98 6.14 10.86
C VAL A 226 13.00 6.87 9.99
N GLN A 227 14.16 6.27 9.71
CA GLN A 227 15.16 6.87 8.81
C GLN A 227 14.64 6.99 7.37
N MET A 228 13.98 5.96 6.84
CA MET A 228 13.33 6.00 5.52
C MET A 228 12.23 7.06 5.48
N ALA A 229 11.41 7.18 6.54
CA ALA A 229 10.37 8.20 6.64
C ALA A 229 10.96 9.62 6.64
N ARG A 230 12.05 9.86 7.37
CA ARG A 230 12.78 11.13 7.37
C ARG A 230 13.34 11.46 5.98
N ALA A 231 14.01 10.50 5.34
CA ALA A 231 14.58 10.69 4.02
C ALA A 231 13.51 11.04 2.98
N GLU A 232 12.37 10.34 2.98
CA GLU A 232 11.26 10.62 2.07
C GLU A 232 10.63 11.99 2.34
N THR A 233 10.47 12.36 3.62
CA THR A 233 9.96 13.68 4.01
C THR A 233 10.89 14.79 3.54
N MET A 234 12.21 14.64 3.74
CA MET A 234 13.21 15.60 3.27
C MET A 234 13.17 15.75 1.74
N ARG A 235 13.01 14.66 1.01
CA ARG A 235 12.91 14.67 -0.45
C ARG A 235 11.69 15.44 -0.93
N LEU A 236 10.50 15.10 -0.43
CA LEU A 236 9.25 15.72 -0.85
C LEU A 236 9.13 17.19 -0.42
N THR A 237 9.59 17.53 0.78
CA THR A 237 9.67 18.94 1.22
C THR A 237 10.70 19.73 0.40
N GLY A 238 11.81 19.09 0.00
CA GLY A 238 12.79 19.63 -0.93
C GLY A 238 12.18 19.98 -2.29
N GLU A 239 11.41 19.07 -2.88
CA GLU A 239 10.67 19.32 -4.12
C GLU A 239 9.68 20.49 -3.97
N ALA A 240 8.88 20.51 -2.90
CA ALA A 240 7.94 21.61 -2.66
C ALA A 240 8.66 22.98 -2.59
N LYS A 241 9.78 23.05 -1.86
CA LYS A 241 10.60 24.26 -1.72
C LYS A 241 11.26 24.67 -3.04
N ALA A 242 11.85 23.71 -3.77
CA ALA A 242 12.56 23.98 -5.02
C ALA A 242 11.65 24.55 -6.12
N ARG A 243 10.38 24.14 -6.14
CA ARG A 243 9.41 24.67 -7.13
C ARG A 243 8.82 26.01 -6.71
N GLY A 244 8.62 26.23 -5.41
CA GLY A 244 8.07 27.47 -4.87
C GLY A 244 6.83 27.93 -5.64
N ARG A 245 6.90 29.10 -6.29
CA ARG A 245 5.79 29.70 -7.05
C ARG A 245 5.33 28.90 -8.29
N ARG A 246 6.13 27.95 -8.77
CA ARG A 246 5.78 27.11 -9.94
C ARG A 246 4.81 25.99 -9.57
N LEU A 247 4.78 25.59 -8.30
CA LEU A 247 3.85 24.58 -7.78
C LEU A 247 2.49 25.26 -7.51
N ASP A 248 1.41 24.67 -7.98
CA ASP A 248 0.05 25.10 -7.64
C ASP A 248 -0.50 24.26 -6.48
N ARG A 249 -1.70 24.59 -6.02
CA ARG A 249 -2.37 23.90 -4.90
C ARG A 249 -2.52 22.40 -5.17
N ALA A 250 -2.86 22.01 -6.40
CA ALA A 250 -3.01 20.61 -6.79
C ALA A 250 -1.69 19.85 -6.71
N GLY A 251 -0.58 20.45 -7.15
CA GLY A 251 0.74 19.83 -7.03
C GLY A 251 1.20 19.72 -5.57
N ALA A 252 0.87 20.70 -4.73
CA ALA A 252 1.12 20.64 -3.30
C ALA A 252 0.29 19.55 -2.59
N GLU A 253 -0.96 19.32 -3.03
CA GLU A 253 -1.81 18.21 -2.59
C GLU A 253 -1.25 16.87 -3.02
N TYR A 254 -0.85 16.74 -4.29
CA TYR A 254 -0.22 15.54 -4.82
C TYR A 254 1.06 15.13 -4.06
N LEU A 255 1.92 16.09 -3.68
CA LEU A 255 3.09 15.80 -2.84
C LEU A 255 2.69 15.36 -1.42
N ARG A 256 1.66 15.95 -0.83
CA ARG A 256 1.15 15.55 0.49
C ARG A 256 0.55 14.14 0.46
N ASP A 257 -0.15 13.81 -0.61
CA ASP A 257 -0.72 12.48 -0.82
C ASP A 257 0.37 11.42 -0.97
N ALA A 258 1.40 11.69 -1.76
CA ALA A 258 2.56 10.81 -1.90
C ALA A 258 3.34 10.62 -0.59
N HIS A 259 3.46 11.69 0.21
CA HIS A 259 4.07 11.64 1.54
C HIS A 259 3.27 10.77 2.50
N GLU A 260 1.95 10.99 2.58
CA GLU A 260 1.08 10.21 3.46
C GLU A 260 1.02 8.74 3.05
N GLU A 261 0.99 8.45 1.75
CA GLU A 261 1.09 7.07 1.24
C GLU A 261 2.39 6.40 1.71
N SER A 262 3.52 7.09 1.58
CA SER A 262 4.82 6.56 1.99
C SER A 262 4.88 6.29 3.48
N LEU A 263 4.42 7.23 4.31
CA LEU A 263 4.39 7.04 5.76
C LEU A 263 3.45 5.89 6.16
N ARG A 264 2.29 5.76 5.52
CA ARG A 264 1.34 4.68 5.81
C ARG A 264 1.92 3.31 5.46
N ARG A 265 2.63 3.20 4.34
CA ARG A 265 3.32 1.96 3.95
C ARG A 265 4.46 1.62 4.90
N LEU A 266 5.28 2.61 5.25
CA LEU A 266 6.39 2.45 6.19
C LEU A 266 5.93 2.02 7.59
N GLN A 267 4.79 2.51 8.07
CA GLN A 267 4.22 2.08 9.37
C GLN A 267 3.98 0.57 9.46
N ARG A 268 3.76 -0.12 8.33
CA ARG A 268 3.59 -1.58 8.29
C ARG A 268 4.88 -2.34 8.61
N PHE A 269 6.04 -1.70 8.47
CA PHE A 269 7.36 -2.26 8.78
C PHE A 269 7.80 -2.03 10.24
N LEU A 270 7.03 -1.31 11.05
CA LEU A 270 7.41 -1.07 12.45
C LEU A 270 7.57 -2.40 13.20
N TRP A 271 8.63 -2.53 13.98
CA TRP A 271 8.97 -3.73 14.72
C TRP A 271 9.66 -3.36 16.04
N GLY A 272 8.89 -3.35 17.14
CA GLY A 272 9.35 -2.89 18.45
C GLY A 272 9.50 -1.36 18.56
N GLY A 273 10.00 -0.91 19.71
CA GLY A 273 10.21 0.50 20.06
C GLY A 273 9.03 1.18 20.79
N ASP A 274 9.33 2.34 21.40
CA ASP A 274 8.35 3.15 22.13
C ASP A 274 7.33 3.76 21.15
N ARG A 275 6.07 3.32 21.26
CA ARG A 275 4.98 3.78 20.37
C ARG A 275 4.81 5.29 20.40
N ARG A 276 4.87 5.93 21.57
CA ARG A 276 4.62 7.37 21.70
C ARG A 276 5.68 8.16 20.96
N GLN A 277 6.94 7.79 21.11
CA GLN A 277 8.06 8.43 20.43
C GLN A 277 7.96 8.24 18.92
N ILE A 278 7.69 7.02 18.46
CA ILE A 278 7.52 6.71 17.03
C ILE A 278 6.38 7.53 16.42
N MET A 279 5.20 7.53 17.05
CA MET A 279 4.05 8.25 16.52
C MET A 279 4.24 9.78 16.59
N ALA A 280 4.93 10.30 17.60
CA ALA A 280 5.29 11.71 17.69
C ALA A 280 6.26 12.12 16.56
N GLU A 281 7.26 11.30 16.27
CA GLU A 281 8.18 11.52 15.15
C GLU A 281 7.43 11.53 13.81
N LEU A 282 6.62 10.50 13.53
CA LEU A 282 5.83 10.45 12.29
C LEU A 282 4.85 11.63 12.17
N GLN A 283 4.30 12.11 13.29
CA GLN A 283 3.46 13.30 13.32
C GLN A 283 4.26 14.58 13.04
N SER A 284 5.49 14.68 13.53
CA SER A 284 6.41 15.78 13.21
C SER A 284 6.69 15.84 11.71
N LEU A 285 7.00 14.69 11.09
CA LEU A 285 7.25 14.59 9.64
C LEU A 285 6.04 15.03 8.80
N ARG A 286 4.81 14.66 9.20
CA ARG A 286 3.58 15.19 8.59
C ARG A 286 3.47 16.71 8.76
N GLY A 287 3.86 17.22 9.91
CA GLY A 287 3.95 18.66 10.20
C GLY A 287 4.90 19.38 9.25
N ASP A 288 6.08 18.84 9.02
CA ASP A 288 7.08 19.39 8.10
C ASP A 288 6.55 19.46 6.65
N MET A 289 5.91 18.39 6.20
CA MET A 289 5.31 18.34 4.87
C MET A 289 4.17 19.37 4.72
N LYS A 290 3.32 19.51 5.74
CA LYS A 290 2.28 20.54 5.77
C LYS A 290 2.89 21.95 5.76
N GLY A 291 3.94 22.19 6.54
CA GLY A 291 4.65 23.46 6.60
C GLY A 291 5.27 23.85 5.25
N ALA A 292 5.93 22.90 4.57
CA ALA A 292 6.55 23.12 3.27
C ALA A 292 5.56 23.48 2.16
N THR A 293 4.28 23.12 2.31
CA THR A 293 3.22 23.36 1.32
C THR A 293 2.22 24.45 1.70
N ALA A 294 2.21 24.93 2.95
CA ALA A 294 1.22 25.88 3.46
C ALA A 294 1.17 27.23 2.71
N GLY A 295 2.29 27.67 2.13
CA GLY A 295 2.39 28.92 1.37
C GLY A 295 1.81 28.84 -0.05
N ILE A 296 1.48 27.65 -0.54
CA ILE A 296 1.07 27.43 -1.93
C ILE A 296 -0.45 27.54 -2.04
N ARG A 297 -0.92 28.69 -2.51
CA ARG A 297 -2.36 29.02 -2.59
C ARG A 297 -2.91 29.17 -4.00
N ARG A 298 -2.03 29.21 -5.01
CA ARG A 298 -2.44 29.41 -6.41
C ARG A 298 -3.28 28.21 -6.85
N SER A 299 -4.54 28.46 -7.21
CA SER A 299 -5.38 27.44 -7.83
C SER A 299 -4.91 27.16 -9.26
N PRO A 300 -5.12 25.94 -9.76
CA PRO A 300 -5.04 25.66 -11.20
C PRO A 300 -5.93 26.64 -11.98
N ALA A 301 -5.59 26.92 -13.24
CA ALA A 301 -6.41 27.78 -14.10
C ALA A 301 -7.86 27.27 -14.13
N GLY A 302 -8.80 28.16 -13.82
CA GLY A 302 -10.17 27.79 -13.48
C GLY A 302 -10.93 27.14 -14.62
N ARG A 303 -11.50 25.96 -14.35
CA ARG A 303 -12.57 25.35 -15.15
C ARG A 303 -13.85 25.36 -14.31
N ARG A 304 -15.00 25.69 -14.91
CA ARG A 304 -16.28 25.52 -14.23
C ARG A 304 -16.57 24.03 -14.11
N PRO A 305 -16.75 23.49 -12.89
CA PRO A 305 -17.08 22.07 -12.72
C PRO A 305 -18.45 21.77 -13.34
N THR A 306 -18.49 20.83 -14.27
CA THR A 306 -19.70 20.20 -14.81
C THR A 306 -20.24 19.15 -13.82
N ALA A 307 -21.47 18.67 -14.02
CA ALA A 307 -22.01 17.55 -13.22
C ALA A 307 -21.07 16.33 -13.27
N SER A 308 -20.65 15.92 -14.48
CA SER A 308 -19.75 14.78 -14.68
C SER A 308 -18.39 14.90 -13.97
N THR A 309 -17.89 16.12 -13.76
CA THR A 309 -16.58 16.37 -13.13
C THR A 309 -16.65 16.55 -11.61
N ARG A 310 -17.86 16.63 -11.02
CA ARG A 310 -18.09 16.69 -9.57
C ARG A 310 -18.26 15.33 -8.91
N ARG A 311 -18.56 14.31 -9.72
CA ARG A 311 -18.69 12.92 -9.25
C ARG A 311 -17.40 12.45 -8.60
N ILE A 312 -17.53 11.56 -7.62
CA ILE A 312 -16.41 11.02 -6.83
C ILE A 312 -16.22 9.55 -7.19
N PRO A 313 -15.25 9.19 -8.05
CA PRO A 313 -15.01 7.80 -8.43
C PRO A 313 -14.63 6.96 -7.20
N ARG A 314 -15.37 5.87 -6.99
CA ARG A 314 -15.06 4.84 -5.98
C ARG A 314 -14.89 3.50 -6.66
N ARG A 315 -13.71 2.91 -6.52
CA ARG A 315 -13.39 1.59 -7.07
C ARG A 315 -14.26 0.48 -6.46
N THR A 316 -14.76 -0.40 -7.33
CA THR A 316 -15.52 -1.61 -6.95
C THR A 316 -14.85 -2.90 -7.42
N ALA A 317 -13.94 -2.83 -8.40
CA ALA A 317 -13.17 -3.97 -8.88
C ALA A 317 -11.68 -3.83 -8.54
N LEU A 318 -11.02 -4.94 -8.18
CA LEU A 318 -9.64 -4.93 -7.70
C LEU A 318 -8.60 -4.68 -8.80
N LEU A 319 -8.86 -5.07 -10.04
CA LEU A 319 -7.93 -4.89 -11.16
C LEU A 319 -8.48 -3.88 -12.16
N ALA A 320 -7.61 -3.21 -12.91
CA ALA A 320 -8.03 -2.39 -14.04
C ALA A 320 -8.33 -3.28 -15.26
N PRO A 321 -9.32 -2.94 -16.11
CA PRO A 321 -9.57 -3.72 -17.31
C PRO A 321 -8.45 -3.50 -18.34
N THR A 322 -8.10 -4.54 -19.09
CA THR A 322 -7.28 -4.42 -20.30
C THR A 322 -8.16 -4.15 -21.51
N SER A 323 -7.65 -3.40 -22.48
CA SER A 323 -8.37 -3.11 -23.73
C SER A 323 -8.75 -4.37 -24.52
N GLU A 324 -8.01 -5.46 -24.30
CA GLU A 324 -8.22 -6.77 -24.94
C GLU A 324 -9.41 -7.54 -24.35
N ASN A 325 -9.78 -7.23 -23.11
CA ASN A 325 -10.81 -7.94 -22.34
C ASN A 325 -12.12 -7.14 -22.21
N VAL A 326 -12.28 -6.05 -22.95
CA VAL A 326 -13.49 -5.20 -22.93
C VAL A 326 -14.13 -5.09 -24.31
N GLU A 327 -15.43 -4.80 -24.33
CA GLU A 327 -16.19 -4.61 -25.56
C GLU A 327 -15.57 -3.48 -26.42
N PRO A 328 -15.46 -3.63 -27.77
CA PRO A 328 -14.74 -2.69 -28.62
C PRO A 328 -15.15 -1.21 -28.53
N SER A 329 -16.42 -0.90 -28.27
CA SER A 329 -16.87 0.49 -28.08
C SER A 329 -16.31 1.09 -26.78
N LEU A 330 -16.30 0.33 -25.68
CA LEU A 330 -15.70 0.73 -24.41
C LEU A 330 -14.18 0.79 -24.50
N ALA A 331 -13.54 -0.16 -25.19
CA ALA A 331 -12.10 -0.12 -25.48
C ALA A 331 -11.70 1.20 -26.15
N ARG A 332 -12.46 1.61 -27.17
CA ARG A 332 -12.23 2.88 -27.89
C ARG A 332 -12.43 4.10 -26.99
N ARG A 333 -13.44 4.11 -26.11
CA ARG A 333 -13.67 5.21 -25.16
C ARG A 333 -12.54 5.34 -24.14
N LEU A 334 -12.11 4.22 -23.57
CA LEU A 334 -10.98 4.17 -22.65
C LEU A 334 -9.70 4.65 -23.35
N GLY A 335 -9.41 4.16 -24.56
CA GLY A 335 -8.26 4.61 -25.35
C GLY A 335 -8.32 6.10 -25.71
N ALA A 336 -9.49 6.61 -26.10
CA ALA A 336 -9.69 8.01 -26.46
C ALA A 336 -9.50 8.98 -25.27
N SER A 337 -9.65 8.51 -24.03
CA SER A 337 -9.38 9.33 -22.84
C SER A 337 -7.90 9.70 -22.67
N GLY A 338 -6.99 8.92 -23.27
CA GLY A 338 -5.55 9.06 -23.09
C GLY A 338 -5.06 8.76 -21.67
N MET A 339 -5.90 8.14 -20.83
CA MET A 339 -5.56 7.71 -19.47
C MET A 339 -4.95 6.31 -19.51
N SER A 340 -3.91 6.09 -18.71
CA SER A 340 -3.40 4.75 -18.45
C SER A 340 -4.36 3.98 -17.54
N GLN A 341 -4.22 2.65 -17.51
CA GLN A 341 -4.93 1.80 -16.55
C GLN A 341 -4.70 2.24 -15.11
N TRP A 342 -3.51 2.78 -14.84
CA TRP A 342 -3.14 3.39 -13.57
C TRP A 342 -4.09 4.48 -13.08
N ALA A 343 -4.79 5.20 -13.97
CA ALA A 343 -5.71 6.25 -13.52
C ALA A 343 -6.83 5.72 -12.58
N LEU A 344 -7.13 4.43 -12.62
CA LEU A 344 -8.04 3.75 -11.68
C LEU A 344 -7.58 3.87 -10.22
N TYR A 345 -6.27 3.97 -9.94
CA TYR A 345 -5.74 4.22 -8.59
C TYR A 345 -6.39 5.44 -7.94
N TRP A 346 -6.77 6.46 -8.72
CA TRP A 346 -7.36 7.69 -8.19
C TRP A 346 -8.84 7.56 -7.81
N ALA A 347 -9.50 6.43 -8.11
CA ALA A 347 -10.88 6.18 -7.71
C ALA A 347 -10.98 5.74 -6.24
N ASP A 348 -10.47 6.55 -5.32
CA ASP A 348 -10.36 6.23 -3.89
C ASP A 348 -11.59 6.65 -3.07
N GLY A 349 -12.63 7.16 -3.73
CA GLY A 349 -13.85 7.63 -3.09
C GLY A 349 -13.69 8.95 -2.32
N ARG A 350 -12.57 9.68 -2.50
CA ARG A 350 -12.29 10.93 -1.77
C ARG A 350 -12.20 12.16 -2.65
N ARG A 351 -11.83 11.99 -3.93
CA ARG A 351 -11.60 13.10 -4.86
C ARG A 351 -12.65 13.13 -5.94
N THR A 352 -13.06 14.34 -6.30
CA THR A 352 -13.85 14.59 -7.50
C THR A 352 -13.03 14.29 -8.74
N VAL A 353 -13.70 13.96 -9.85
CA VAL A 353 -13.05 13.78 -11.16
C VAL A 353 -12.18 15.00 -11.55
N ALA A 354 -12.59 16.21 -11.19
CA ALA A 354 -11.80 17.42 -11.42
C ALA A 354 -10.47 17.41 -10.64
N GLU A 355 -10.50 17.05 -9.35
CA GLU A 355 -9.30 16.94 -8.51
C GLU A 355 -8.37 15.81 -8.99
N ILE A 356 -8.94 14.70 -9.49
CA ILE A 356 -8.16 13.62 -10.11
C ILE A 356 -7.45 14.11 -11.37
N ALA A 357 -8.14 14.86 -12.25
CA ALA A 357 -7.51 15.43 -13.44
C ALA A 357 -6.35 16.37 -13.10
N ASP A 358 -6.48 17.12 -12.00
CA ASP A 358 -5.43 17.98 -11.47
C ASP A 358 -4.23 17.19 -10.95
N ALA A 359 -4.45 16.08 -10.23
CA ALA A 359 -3.39 15.17 -9.78
C ALA A 359 -2.65 14.52 -10.97
N LEU A 360 -3.41 13.98 -11.93
CA LEU A 360 -2.88 13.38 -13.16
C LEU A 360 -2.07 14.38 -14.00
N SER A 361 -2.41 15.67 -13.94
CA SER A 361 -1.64 16.72 -14.63
C SER A 361 -0.21 16.88 -14.08
N TRP A 362 -0.01 16.61 -12.80
CA TRP A 362 1.30 16.64 -12.16
C TRP A 362 2.03 15.29 -12.25
N GLU A 363 1.28 14.19 -12.18
CA GLU A 363 1.80 12.84 -12.41
C GLU A 363 2.40 12.72 -13.82
N LYS A 364 1.64 13.06 -14.87
CA LYS A 364 2.12 13.11 -16.26
C LYS A 364 3.26 14.10 -16.46
N GLY A 365 3.30 15.11 -15.61
CA GLY A 365 4.35 16.13 -15.52
C GLY A 365 5.65 15.66 -14.88
N GLY A 366 5.67 14.47 -14.28
CA GLY A 366 6.83 13.88 -13.62
C GLY A 366 7.17 14.54 -12.29
N LEU A 367 6.19 15.03 -11.52
CA LEU A 367 6.45 15.73 -10.25
C LEU A 367 7.21 14.88 -9.22
N LEU A 368 6.98 13.57 -9.21
CA LEU A 368 7.72 12.64 -8.33
C LEU A 368 8.91 11.96 -9.03
N ARG A 369 9.12 12.21 -10.33
CA ARG A 369 10.18 11.54 -11.10
C ARG A 369 11.56 12.06 -10.66
N PRO A 370 12.46 11.20 -10.15
CA PRO A 370 13.81 11.61 -9.77
C PRO A 370 14.57 12.20 -10.97
N GLY A 371 15.31 13.29 -10.75
CA GLY A 371 16.17 13.91 -11.76
C GLY A 371 15.45 14.64 -12.90
N ALA A 372 14.11 14.61 -12.96
CA ALA A 372 13.34 15.35 -13.95
C ALA A 372 13.23 16.83 -13.59
N THR A 373 13.00 17.68 -14.59
CA THR A 373 12.46 19.04 -14.38
C THR A 373 10.95 18.95 -14.57
N PRO A 374 10.16 18.84 -13.49
CA PRO A 374 8.73 18.62 -13.60
C PRO A 374 8.04 19.83 -14.19
N THR A 375 7.07 19.57 -15.05
CA THR A 375 6.21 20.59 -15.64
C THR A 375 4.78 20.09 -15.60
N ARG A 376 3.84 20.92 -15.14
CA ARG A 376 2.43 20.54 -15.15
C ARG A 376 1.98 20.31 -16.60
N LYS A 377 1.52 19.10 -16.93
CA LYS A 377 0.98 18.74 -18.25
C LYS A 377 -0.53 18.59 -18.12
N PRO A 378 -1.33 19.60 -18.52
CA PRO A 378 -2.77 19.59 -18.29
C PRO A 378 -3.45 18.32 -18.81
N VAL A 379 -4.28 17.73 -17.96
CA VAL A 379 -5.22 16.66 -18.29
C VAL A 379 -6.63 17.24 -18.31
N GLU A 380 -7.43 16.89 -19.32
CA GLU A 380 -8.80 17.38 -19.46
C GLU A 380 -9.74 16.64 -18.51
N ALA A 381 -10.41 17.36 -17.61
CA ALA A 381 -11.34 16.75 -16.65
C ALA A 381 -12.51 16.03 -17.35
N ALA A 382 -12.92 16.48 -18.54
CA ALA A 382 -13.92 15.80 -19.36
C ALA A 382 -13.42 14.44 -19.88
N ALA A 383 -12.13 14.32 -20.21
CA ALA A 383 -11.54 13.03 -20.62
C ALA A 383 -11.47 12.05 -19.44
N VAL A 384 -11.12 12.56 -18.24
CA VAL A 384 -11.13 11.77 -17.00
C VAL A 384 -12.56 11.34 -16.63
N ALA A 385 -13.55 12.21 -16.81
CA ALA A 385 -14.96 11.86 -16.63
C ALA A 385 -15.38 10.72 -17.57
N GLY A 386 -15.09 10.84 -18.86
CA GLY A 386 -15.41 9.80 -19.86
C GLY A 386 -14.71 8.46 -19.58
N TYR A 387 -13.48 8.51 -19.05
CA TYR A 387 -12.75 7.32 -18.58
C TYR A 387 -13.50 6.63 -17.44
N PHE A 388 -13.84 7.35 -16.37
CA PHE A 388 -14.55 6.76 -15.24
C PHE A 388 -15.99 6.35 -15.55
N GLU A 389 -16.68 7.06 -16.45
CA GLU A 389 -18.01 6.66 -16.94
C GLU A 389 -17.94 5.31 -17.68
N ALA A 390 -16.92 5.12 -18.54
CA ALA A 390 -16.72 3.84 -19.21
C ALA A 390 -16.40 2.71 -18.22
N LEU A 391 -15.61 2.99 -17.18
CA LEU A 391 -15.35 2.03 -16.10
C LEU A 391 -16.57 1.73 -15.25
N ALA A 392 -17.45 2.71 -15.04
CA ALA A 392 -18.70 2.51 -14.32
C ALA A 392 -19.66 1.60 -15.09
N GLU A 393 -19.74 1.76 -16.42
CA GLU A 393 -20.50 0.84 -17.29
C GLU A 393 -19.96 -0.60 -17.25
N LEU A 394 -18.66 -0.76 -17.00
CA LEU A 394 -18.04 -2.08 -16.80
C LEU A 394 -18.21 -2.62 -15.37
N GLY A 395 -18.72 -1.82 -14.43
CA GLY A 395 -18.85 -2.20 -13.01
C GLY A 395 -17.54 -2.13 -12.21
N TYR A 396 -16.52 -1.41 -12.70
CA TYR A 396 -15.22 -1.26 -12.04
C TYR A 396 -15.17 -0.09 -11.05
N VAL A 397 -16.09 0.86 -11.22
CA VAL A 397 -16.16 2.09 -10.43
C VAL A 397 -17.62 2.49 -10.23
N GLU A 398 -17.96 2.96 -9.03
CA GLU A 398 -19.17 3.72 -8.76
C GLU A 398 -18.87 5.22 -8.84
N LEU A 399 -19.86 6.02 -9.26
CA LEU A 399 -19.72 7.46 -9.43
C LEU A 399 -20.79 8.24 -8.64
N PRO A 400 -20.77 8.19 -7.30
CA PRO A 400 -21.67 8.97 -6.47
C PRO A 400 -21.54 10.48 -6.75
N GLU A 401 -22.67 11.16 -6.71
CA GLU A 401 -22.73 12.62 -6.69
C GLU A 401 -22.36 13.12 -5.29
N ARG A 402 -21.45 14.08 -5.21
CA ARG A 402 -20.92 14.57 -3.92
C ARG A 402 -22.03 15.08 -3.00
N GLU A 403 -23.04 15.73 -3.57
CA GLU A 403 -24.18 16.30 -2.84
C GLU A 403 -25.10 15.23 -2.25
N GLN A 404 -25.02 13.98 -2.70
CA GLN A 404 -25.78 12.84 -2.19
C GLN A 404 -25.02 12.07 -1.10
N MET A 405 -23.74 12.38 -0.90
CA MET A 405 -22.91 11.71 0.09
C MET A 405 -23.23 12.17 1.51
N VAL A 406 -23.11 11.24 2.44
CA VAL A 406 -23.25 11.47 3.88
C VAL A 406 -22.03 12.23 4.38
N THR A 407 -22.27 13.42 4.94
CA THR A 407 -21.23 14.33 5.43
C THR A 407 -20.96 14.18 6.92
N ARG A 408 -19.80 14.65 7.38
CA ARG A 408 -19.47 14.68 8.82
C ARG A 408 -20.53 15.39 9.67
N PRO A 409 -21.03 16.60 9.32
CA PRO A 409 -22.04 17.27 10.14
C PRO A 409 -23.36 16.50 10.22
N GLN A 410 -23.77 15.84 9.14
CA GLN A 410 -24.95 14.96 9.14
C GLN A 410 -24.75 13.78 10.09
N LEU A 411 -23.61 13.08 10.03
CA LEU A 411 -23.29 11.98 10.96
C LEU A 411 -23.32 12.45 12.42
N VAL A 412 -22.71 13.59 12.73
CA VAL A 412 -22.72 14.13 14.11
C VAL A 412 -24.15 14.45 14.57
N ALA A 413 -24.97 15.04 13.71
CA ALA A 413 -26.37 15.33 14.02
C ALA A 413 -27.19 14.05 14.25
N ASP A 414 -27.01 13.04 13.39
CA ASP A 414 -27.69 11.76 13.49
C ASP A 414 -27.27 10.97 14.74
N LEU A 415 -25.97 10.95 15.07
CA LEU A 415 -25.44 10.34 16.28
C LEU A 415 -26.02 11.01 17.54
N ARG A 416 -26.09 12.34 17.57
CA ARG A 416 -26.69 13.08 18.68
C ARG A 416 -28.19 12.81 18.80
N ARG A 417 -28.90 12.75 17.67
CA ARG A 417 -30.34 12.40 17.64
C ARG A 417 -30.58 10.97 18.14
N LEU A 418 -29.67 10.04 17.84
CA LEU A 418 -29.72 8.67 18.35
C LEU A 418 -29.49 8.59 19.86
N GLY A 419 -28.83 9.59 20.45
CA GLY A 419 -28.58 9.66 21.89
C GLY A 419 -27.09 9.65 22.28
N VAL A 420 -26.16 9.71 21.33
CA VAL A 420 -24.74 9.87 21.63
C VAL A 420 -24.50 11.28 22.18
N THR A 421 -24.06 11.38 23.43
CA THR A 421 -23.83 12.67 24.11
C THR A 421 -22.37 12.86 24.49
N PRO A 422 -21.94 14.12 24.70
CA PRO A 422 -20.58 14.40 25.13
C PRO A 422 -20.25 13.75 26.49
N GLY A 423 -19.07 13.14 26.60
CA GLY A 423 -18.60 12.47 27.81
C GLY A 423 -18.87 10.97 27.88
N MET A 424 -19.57 10.39 26.89
CA MET A 424 -19.78 8.94 26.84
C MET A 424 -18.48 8.18 26.60
N ASP A 425 -18.28 7.09 27.35
CA ASP A 425 -17.37 6.01 26.98
C ASP A 425 -18.14 5.05 26.08
N LEU A 426 -17.73 4.93 24.82
CA LEU A 426 -18.51 4.32 23.75
C LEU A 426 -17.69 3.30 22.96
N MET A 427 -18.12 2.04 22.96
CA MET A 427 -17.61 1.00 22.05
C MET A 427 -18.44 0.96 20.77
N VAL A 428 -17.78 0.99 19.62
CA VAL A 428 -18.47 1.00 18.32
C VAL A 428 -18.16 -0.28 17.55
N HIS A 429 -19.23 -0.96 17.14
CA HIS A 429 -19.22 -2.02 16.13
C HIS A 429 -19.88 -1.48 14.87
N SER A 430 -19.20 -1.54 13.72
CA SER A 430 -19.61 -0.75 12.55
C SER A 430 -19.51 -1.47 11.21
N SER A 431 -20.36 -1.07 10.26
CA SER A 431 -20.26 -1.43 8.84
C SER A 431 -20.32 -0.17 7.98
N LEU A 432 -19.21 0.22 7.34
CA LEU A 432 -19.13 1.44 6.54
C LEU A 432 -20.12 1.43 5.37
N SER A 433 -20.22 0.31 4.65
CA SER A 433 -21.12 0.18 3.49
C SER A 433 -22.60 0.31 3.83
N ARG A 434 -22.99 0.03 5.10
CA ARG A 434 -24.37 0.17 5.57
C ARG A 434 -24.77 1.60 5.92
N ILE A 435 -23.80 2.50 6.05
CA ILE A 435 -24.04 3.95 6.26
C ILE A 435 -24.43 4.61 4.92
N GLY A 436 -23.97 4.05 3.80
CA GLY A 436 -24.07 4.65 2.47
C GLY A 436 -22.76 5.31 2.06
N ASP A 437 -22.84 6.27 1.14
CA ASP A 437 -21.67 6.93 0.57
C ASP A 437 -21.18 8.04 1.48
N VAL A 438 -20.22 7.73 2.36
CA VAL A 438 -19.66 8.73 3.29
C VAL A 438 -18.56 9.55 2.61
N GLU A 439 -18.68 10.88 2.61
CA GLU A 439 -17.63 11.78 2.12
C GLU A 439 -16.34 11.57 2.91
N GLY A 440 -15.24 11.17 2.26
CA GLY A 440 -13.97 10.86 2.94
C GLY A 440 -13.91 9.47 3.60
N GLY A 441 -14.98 8.67 3.50
CA GLY A 441 -15.03 7.28 3.94
C GLY A 441 -14.89 7.08 5.45
N ALA A 442 -14.15 6.04 5.85
CA ALA A 442 -13.99 5.61 7.24
C ALA A 442 -13.46 6.72 8.18
N GLU A 443 -12.52 7.55 7.70
CA GLU A 443 -11.91 8.61 8.49
C GLU A 443 -12.95 9.65 8.96
N THR A 444 -13.92 9.96 8.10
CA THR A 444 -15.01 10.88 8.42
C THR A 444 -15.95 10.32 9.48
N VAL A 445 -16.19 9.01 9.47
CA VAL A 445 -17.01 8.35 10.50
C VAL A 445 -16.30 8.40 11.86
N VAL A 446 -15.00 8.10 11.89
CA VAL A 446 -14.17 8.22 13.11
C VAL A 446 -14.20 9.64 13.65
N ASP A 447 -14.00 10.63 12.78
CA ASP A 447 -14.04 12.05 13.14
C ASP A 447 -15.41 12.48 13.70
N ALA A 448 -16.51 12.00 13.11
CA ALA A 448 -17.87 12.28 13.58
C ALA A 448 -18.14 11.65 14.96
N LEU A 449 -17.70 10.41 15.20
CA LEU A 449 -17.83 9.73 16.49
C LEU A 449 -17.06 10.48 17.59
N LEU A 450 -15.81 10.85 17.33
CA LEU A 450 -14.98 11.63 18.26
C LEU A 450 -15.58 13.01 18.56
N GLU A 451 -16.17 13.66 17.55
CA GLU A 451 -16.86 14.94 17.74
C GLU A 451 -18.16 14.80 18.54
N ALA A 452 -18.92 13.72 18.33
CA ALA A 452 -20.17 13.47 19.04
C ALA A 452 -19.95 13.24 20.54
N ILE A 453 -18.95 12.44 20.92
CA ILE A 453 -18.61 12.17 22.33
C ILE A 453 -17.76 13.29 22.96
N GLY A 454 -17.12 14.13 22.15
CA GLY A 454 -16.30 15.25 22.61
C GLY A 454 -15.06 14.85 23.42
N ARG A 455 -14.29 15.85 23.88
CA ARG A 455 -12.99 15.65 24.55
C ARG A 455 -13.03 14.91 25.89
N LYS A 456 -14.22 14.80 26.50
CA LYS A 456 -14.42 14.12 27.79
C LYS A 456 -14.82 12.66 27.64
N GLY A 457 -15.26 12.23 26.45
CA GLY A 457 -15.63 10.84 26.19
C GLY A 457 -14.44 10.00 25.72
N THR A 458 -14.58 8.68 25.83
CA THR A 458 -13.60 7.71 25.32
C THR A 458 -14.24 6.85 24.25
N LEU A 459 -13.68 6.84 23.04
CA LEU A 459 -14.10 5.95 21.95
C LEU A 459 -13.29 4.66 22.02
N LEU A 460 -13.95 3.52 21.92
CA LEU A 460 -13.34 2.20 21.79
C LEU A 460 -13.81 1.52 20.51
N MET A 461 -12.94 0.74 19.88
CA MET A 461 -13.31 -0.13 18.76
C MET A 461 -12.54 -1.45 18.82
N PRO A 462 -13.15 -2.55 18.35
CA PRO A 462 -12.45 -3.82 18.23
C PRO A 462 -11.32 -3.69 17.21
N SER A 463 -10.13 -4.14 17.58
CA SER A 463 -8.92 -4.14 16.74
C SER A 463 -8.36 -5.56 16.60
N PHE A 464 -9.27 -6.52 16.53
CA PHE A 464 -9.02 -7.94 16.57
C PHE A 464 -8.44 -8.40 15.24
N ASN A 465 -7.61 -9.43 15.31
CA ASN A 465 -7.20 -10.19 14.13
C ASN A 465 -7.77 -11.62 14.14
N HIS A 466 -8.46 -12.04 15.20
CA HIS A 466 -9.10 -13.36 15.29
C HIS A 466 -8.14 -14.53 15.01
N ARG A 467 -6.91 -14.45 15.54
CA ARG A 467 -5.82 -15.43 15.31
C ARG A 467 -5.32 -15.50 13.85
N ALA A 468 -5.71 -14.54 13.01
CA ALA A 468 -5.17 -14.46 11.65
C ALA A 468 -3.69 -14.05 11.65
N ALA A 469 -3.21 -13.41 12.71
CA ALA A 469 -1.80 -13.09 12.87
C ALA A 469 -1.01 -14.23 13.51
N GLN A 470 0.13 -14.59 12.92
CA GLN A 470 1.07 -15.55 13.54
C GLN A 470 1.85 -14.89 14.69
N VAL A 471 2.25 -13.63 14.49
CA VAL A 471 2.83 -12.76 15.51
C VAL A 471 2.00 -11.48 15.57
N TYR A 472 1.54 -11.12 16.76
CA TYR A 472 0.81 -9.87 16.96
C TYR A 472 1.78 -8.73 17.27
N ASN A 473 1.77 -7.72 16.41
CA ASN A 473 2.51 -6.50 16.56
C ASN A 473 1.53 -5.33 16.70
N ARG A 474 1.46 -4.77 17.91
CA ARG A 474 0.58 -3.63 18.24
C ARG A 474 0.75 -2.45 17.27
N LEU A 475 1.95 -2.25 16.72
CA LEU A 475 2.27 -1.13 15.83
C LEU A 475 1.81 -1.34 14.39
N ALA A 476 1.71 -2.59 13.92
CA ALA A 476 1.60 -2.89 12.49
C ALA A 476 0.48 -3.89 12.12
N THR A 477 0.19 -4.88 12.98
CA THR A 477 -0.76 -5.96 12.65
C THR A 477 -2.15 -5.40 12.33
N PRO A 478 -2.71 -5.64 11.14
CA PRO A 478 -4.01 -5.11 10.76
C PRO A 478 -5.14 -5.69 11.62
N THR A 479 -6.25 -4.96 11.68
CA THR A 479 -7.52 -5.50 12.21
C THR A 479 -8.34 -6.12 11.08
N THR A 480 -9.11 -7.16 11.40
CA THR A 480 -10.06 -7.78 10.47
C THR A 480 -11.51 -7.30 10.72
N ASN A 481 -11.73 -6.29 11.58
CA ASN A 481 -13.06 -5.82 11.98
C ASN A 481 -13.68 -4.73 11.07
N GLY A 482 -13.05 -4.42 9.94
CA GLY A 482 -13.58 -3.50 8.93
C GLY A 482 -12.87 -2.15 8.87
N ALA A 483 -13.25 -1.33 7.88
CA ALA A 483 -12.53 -0.11 7.50
C ALA A 483 -12.55 0.99 8.57
N ILE A 484 -13.64 1.12 9.35
CA ILE A 484 -13.75 2.15 10.40
C ILE A 484 -12.82 1.82 11.57
N PRO A 485 -12.83 0.59 12.15
CA PRO A 485 -11.82 0.22 13.12
C PRO A 485 -10.38 0.30 12.59
N ASP A 486 -10.13 -0.08 11.33
CA ASP A 486 -8.78 0.01 10.74
C ASP A 486 -8.27 1.44 10.64
N ALA A 487 -9.13 2.39 10.23
CA ALA A 487 -8.82 3.82 10.26
C ALA A 487 -8.56 4.32 11.69
N PHE A 488 -9.36 3.87 12.66
CA PHE A 488 -9.31 4.34 14.04
C PHE A 488 -8.00 3.98 14.76
N TRP A 489 -7.59 2.70 14.76
CA TRP A 489 -6.42 2.28 15.56
C TRP A 489 -5.09 2.86 15.05
N ARG A 490 -5.05 3.26 13.77
CA ARG A 490 -3.89 3.88 13.12
C ARG A 490 -3.72 5.36 13.45
N ARG A 491 -4.70 5.99 14.10
CA ARG A 491 -4.60 7.40 14.51
C ARG A 491 -3.44 7.59 15.50
N PRO A 492 -2.66 8.68 15.40
CA PRO A 492 -1.53 8.93 16.30
C PRO A 492 -1.89 8.95 17.79
N GLN A 493 -3.11 9.40 18.12
CA GLN A 493 -3.60 9.48 19.48
C GLN A 493 -4.24 8.17 19.98
N ALA A 494 -4.40 7.16 19.11
CA ALA A 494 -4.99 5.89 19.49
C ALA A 494 -4.02 5.04 20.32
N VAL A 495 -4.51 4.60 21.47
CA VAL A 495 -3.90 3.53 22.27
C VAL A 495 -4.47 2.22 21.76
N ARG A 496 -3.63 1.20 21.64
CA ARG A 496 -4.04 -0.15 21.25
C ARG A 496 -3.51 -1.13 22.28
N SER A 497 -4.36 -2.04 22.75
CA SER A 497 -3.98 -3.01 23.78
C SER A 497 -3.12 -4.16 23.22
N GLU A 498 -2.43 -4.93 24.07
CA GLU A 498 -1.46 -5.96 23.66
C GLU A 498 -2.03 -7.38 23.49
N HIS A 499 -3.34 -7.60 23.60
CA HIS A 499 -3.91 -8.94 23.45
C HIS A 499 -3.73 -9.49 22.03
N ALA A 500 -3.11 -10.67 21.91
CA ALA A 500 -2.59 -11.19 20.64
C ALA A 500 -3.65 -11.42 19.56
N THR A 501 -4.90 -11.68 19.93
CA THR A 501 -5.97 -12.05 19.00
C THR A 501 -7.13 -11.04 18.99
N HIS A 502 -7.37 -10.41 20.14
CA HIS A 502 -8.54 -9.57 20.43
C HIS A 502 -8.14 -8.19 20.99
N ALA A 503 -7.11 -7.57 20.41
CA ALA A 503 -6.72 -6.23 20.80
C ALA A 503 -7.86 -5.21 20.62
N VAL A 504 -8.00 -4.25 21.54
CA VAL A 504 -8.92 -3.12 21.46
C VAL A 504 -8.12 -1.85 21.23
N ALA A 505 -8.64 -0.97 20.37
CA ALA A 505 -8.13 0.39 20.24
C ALA A 505 -9.03 1.34 21.03
N ALA A 506 -8.46 2.39 21.62
CA ALA A 506 -9.18 3.41 22.35
C ALA A 506 -8.56 4.80 22.15
N MET A 507 -9.41 5.84 22.21
CA MET A 507 -9.04 7.25 22.16
C MET A 507 -9.91 8.07 23.12
N GLY A 508 -9.28 8.83 24.00
CA GLY A 508 -9.96 9.66 25.00
C GLY A 508 -9.30 9.55 26.38
N PRO A 509 -9.87 10.20 27.41
CA PRO A 509 -9.25 10.29 28.73
C PRO A 509 -8.97 8.95 29.41
N ARG A 510 -9.74 7.90 29.10
CA ARG A 510 -9.60 6.56 29.72
C ARG A 510 -8.84 5.55 28.86
N ALA A 511 -8.44 5.93 27.65
CA ALA A 511 -7.88 5.01 26.65
C ALA A 511 -6.64 4.25 27.16
N GLU A 512 -5.72 4.94 27.83
CA GLU A 512 -4.51 4.31 28.37
C GLU A 512 -4.83 3.29 29.44
N ARG A 513 -5.59 3.68 30.47
CA ARG A 513 -6.04 2.79 31.54
C ARG A 513 -6.76 1.55 31.00
N MET A 514 -7.66 1.73 30.04
CA MET A 514 -8.46 0.63 29.49
C MET A 514 -7.63 -0.35 28.66
N CYS A 515 -6.58 0.10 27.97
CA CYS A 515 -5.79 -0.75 27.09
C CYS A 515 -4.54 -1.37 27.73
N THR A 516 -4.08 -0.85 28.87
CA THR A 516 -2.90 -1.36 29.60
C THR A 516 -3.17 -2.74 30.20
N ASN A 517 -2.13 -3.58 30.24
CA ASN A 517 -2.14 -4.95 30.81
C ASN A 517 -3.18 -5.91 30.24
N HIS A 518 -3.74 -5.64 29.05
CA HIS A 518 -4.76 -6.52 28.46
C HIS A 518 -4.24 -7.93 28.16
N LEU A 519 -2.93 -8.10 27.95
CA LEU A 519 -2.35 -9.42 27.75
C LEU A 519 -2.39 -10.25 29.05
N GLU A 520 -2.05 -9.64 30.17
CA GLU A 520 -2.02 -10.27 31.50
C GLU A 520 -3.42 -10.42 32.10
N ALA A 521 -4.32 -9.46 31.83
CA ALA A 521 -5.70 -9.49 32.30
C ALA A 521 -6.51 -10.63 31.70
N GLY A 522 -6.29 -10.96 30.43
CA GLY A 522 -7.12 -11.90 29.68
C GLY A 522 -8.17 -11.21 28.81
N CYS A 523 -8.69 -11.95 27.83
CA CYS A 523 -9.44 -11.40 26.69
C CYS A 523 -10.76 -10.70 27.06
N TRP A 524 -11.51 -11.25 28.01
CA TRP A 524 -12.86 -10.80 28.38
C TRP A 524 -13.03 -10.61 29.89
N GLU A 525 -11.92 -10.65 30.63
CA GLU A 525 -11.93 -10.50 32.09
C GLU A 525 -12.38 -9.09 32.51
N PRO A 526 -12.81 -8.87 33.76
CA PRO A 526 -13.25 -7.56 34.24
C PRO A 526 -12.24 -6.43 34.01
N GLU A 527 -10.95 -6.75 34.06
CA GLU A 527 -9.84 -5.83 33.81
C GLU A 527 -9.51 -5.65 32.32
N SER A 528 -10.12 -6.44 31.42
CA SER A 528 -9.98 -6.25 29.96
C SER A 528 -10.62 -4.91 29.52
N PRO A 529 -10.24 -4.33 28.36
CA PRO A 529 -10.79 -3.05 27.89
C PRO A 529 -12.32 -3.06 27.79
N ILE A 530 -12.90 -4.19 27.36
CA ILE A 530 -14.36 -4.34 27.20
C ILE A 530 -15.00 -4.67 28.55
N GLY A 531 -14.34 -5.45 29.40
CA GLY A 531 -14.77 -5.69 30.78
C GLY A 531 -14.90 -4.39 31.57
N GLN A 532 -13.86 -3.55 31.54
CA GLN A 532 -13.87 -2.23 32.17
C GLN A 532 -15.02 -1.37 31.65
N LEU A 533 -15.24 -1.33 30.33
CA LEU A 533 -16.35 -0.57 29.75
C LEU A 533 -17.72 -1.03 30.27
N VAL A 534 -17.96 -2.35 30.30
CA VAL A 534 -19.24 -2.92 30.75
C VAL A 534 -19.47 -2.65 32.25
N HIS A 535 -18.46 -2.86 33.09
CA HIS A 535 -18.58 -2.68 34.54
C HIS A 535 -18.67 -1.22 34.98
N GLU A 536 -18.15 -0.29 34.18
CA GLU A 536 -18.09 1.14 34.52
C GLU A 536 -19.20 1.98 33.88
N GLY A 537 -20.26 1.34 33.36
CA GLY A 537 -21.44 2.02 32.82
C GLY A 537 -21.23 2.64 31.43
N GLY A 538 -20.33 2.05 30.63
CA GLY A 538 -20.11 2.45 29.25
C GLY A 538 -21.23 2.04 28.30
N TRP A 539 -21.15 2.53 27.07
CA TRP A 539 -22.18 2.34 26.04
C TRP A 539 -21.64 1.54 24.86
N VAL A 540 -22.54 0.82 24.18
CA VAL A 540 -22.25 0.13 22.92
C VAL A 540 -23.12 0.71 21.81
N LEU A 541 -22.50 1.06 20.69
CA LEU A 541 -23.17 1.48 19.47
C LEU A 541 -22.94 0.46 18.36
N ALA A 542 -24.04 -0.09 17.83
CA ALA A 542 -24.05 -0.87 16.59
C ALA A 542 -24.38 0.06 15.40
N LEU A 543 -23.36 0.50 14.66
CA LEU A 543 -23.49 1.45 13.55
C LEU A 543 -23.53 0.71 12.20
N GLY A 544 -24.72 0.46 11.67
CA GLY A 544 -24.88 -0.37 10.47
C GLY A 544 -24.56 -1.86 10.73
N ALA A 545 -24.50 -2.25 11.99
CA ALA A 545 -24.37 -3.62 12.45
C ALA A 545 -25.55 -3.96 13.37
N THR A 546 -25.64 -5.21 13.83
CA THR A 546 -26.67 -5.66 14.78
C THR A 546 -26.03 -6.15 16.08
N HIS A 547 -26.86 -6.42 17.09
CA HIS A 547 -26.38 -6.93 18.37
C HIS A 547 -25.56 -8.23 18.24
N TRP A 548 -25.71 -9.01 17.18
CA TRP A 548 -24.89 -10.19 16.91
C TRP A 548 -23.38 -9.92 16.80
N THR A 549 -23.00 -8.66 16.55
CA THR A 549 -21.59 -8.25 16.46
C THR A 549 -21.04 -7.67 17.76
N THR A 550 -21.88 -7.53 18.79
CA THR A 550 -21.44 -6.94 20.06
C THR A 550 -20.59 -7.91 20.85
N THR A 551 -19.41 -7.44 21.23
CA THR A 551 -18.45 -8.22 22.01
C THR A 551 -18.72 -8.18 23.51
N ALA A 552 -19.63 -7.30 23.96
CA ALA A 552 -20.02 -7.21 25.36
C ALA A 552 -20.67 -8.48 25.91
N TYR A 553 -21.30 -9.31 25.05
CA TYR A 553 -21.86 -10.58 25.48
C TYR A 553 -20.79 -11.56 25.99
N HIS A 554 -19.57 -11.52 25.46
CA HIS A 554 -18.48 -12.38 25.95
C HIS A 554 -18.06 -12.06 27.38
N VAL A 555 -18.16 -10.78 27.80
CA VAL A 555 -17.96 -10.41 29.22
C VAL A 555 -19.05 -11.03 30.10
N ALA A 556 -20.31 -11.02 29.63
CA ALA A 556 -21.41 -11.65 30.35
C ALA A 556 -21.26 -13.18 30.44
N GLU A 557 -20.82 -13.83 29.37
CA GLU A 557 -20.51 -15.27 29.33
C GLU A 557 -19.40 -15.64 30.33
N MET A 558 -18.36 -14.81 30.45
CA MET A 558 -17.29 -15.02 31.45
C MET A 558 -17.75 -14.75 32.88
N SER A 559 -18.79 -13.95 33.07
CA SER A 559 -19.39 -13.66 34.38
C SER A 559 -20.25 -14.82 34.91
N VAL A 560 -20.51 -15.84 34.10
CA VAL A 560 -21.24 -17.06 34.46
C VAL A 560 -20.37 -18.30 34.18
N PRO A 561 -20.71 -19.50 34.67
CA PRO A 561 -19.92 -20.72 34.44
C PRO A 561 -20.02 -21.26 32.99
N CYS A 562 -20.14 -20.38 31.98
CA CYS A 562 -20.26 -20.72 30.56
C CYS A 562 -19.12 -20.04 29.78
N ARG A 563 -17.89 -20.56 29.87
CA ARG A 563 -16.72 -19.97 29.20
C ARG A 563 -16.78 -20.24 27.70
N CYS A 564 -16.94 -19.18 26.90
CA CYS A 564 -17.15 -19.23 25.44
C CYS A 564 -15.85 -19.35 24.62
N ILE A 565 -14.71 -19.03 25.22
CA ILE A 565 -13.38 -19.20 24.62
C ILE A 565 -12.51 -19.93 25.66
N ASP A 566 -12.00 -21.10 25.29
CA ASP A 566 -11.12 -21.91 26.14
C ASP A 566 -9.81 -21.12 26.39
N PRO A 567 -9.49 -20.74 27.63
CA PRO A 567 -8.27 -19.98 27.94
C PRO A 567 -7.01 -20.86 27.99
N PHE A 568 -7.11 -22.17 27.76
CA PHE A 568 -6.00 -23.10 27.96
C PHE A 568 -5.43 -23.66 26.65
N GLY A 569 -4.11 -23.52 26.47
CA GLY A 569 -3.32 -24.29 25.51
C GLY A 569 -2.74 -23.51 24.31
N ASP A 570 -3.24 -22.30 24.03
CA ASP A 570 -2.73 -21.51 22.90
C ASP A 570 -1.53 -20.63 23.31
N ILE A 571 -0.42 -20.77 22.58
CA ILE A 571 0.76 -19.91 22.71
C ILE A 571 0.78 -18.94 21.54
N HIS A 572 0.60 -17.66 21.82
CA HIS A 572 0.68 -16.59 20.83
C HIS A 572 1.94 -15.76 21.03
N ARG A 573 2.58 -15.36 19.93
CA ARG A 573 3.74 -14.45 19.94
C ARG A 573 3.26 -13.00 19.83
N VAL A 574 3.84 -12.13 20.66
CA VAL A 574 3.60 -10.69 20.61
C VAL A 574 4.93 -9.94 20.51
N VAL A 575 4.96 -8.85 19.75
CA VAL A 575 6.13 -7.95 19.66
C VAL A 575 6.10 -7.00 20.87
N ARG A 576 7.18 -6.99 21.66
CA ARG A 576 7.36 -6.07 22.81
C ARG A 576 8.21 -4.88 22.37
N GLU A 577 8.38 -3.89 23.24
CA GLU A 577 9.18 -2.69 22.90
C GLU A 577 10.64 -2.99 22.60
N ALA A 578 11.20 -4.07 23.15
CA ALA A 578 12.57 -4.51 22.87
C ALA A 578 12.77 -5.12 21.46
N GLY A 579 11.69 -5.35 20.70
CA GLY A 579 11.69 -6.06 19.43
C GLY A 579 11.23 -7.49 19.60
#